data_AF-A0A014PGR6-F1
#
_entry.id   AF-A0A014PGR6-F1
#
_cell.length_a   1.000
_cell.length_b   1.000
_cell.length_c   1.000
_cell.angle_alpha   90.00
_cell.angle_beta   90.00
_cell.angle_gamma   90.00
#
_symmetry.space_group_name_H-M   'P 1'
#
loop_
_entity.id
_entity.type
_entity.pdbx_description
1 polymer ?
#
loop_
_entity_poly.entity_id
_entity_poly.type
_entity_poly.pdbx_seq_one_letter_code
_entity_poly.pdbx_strand_id
1 'polypeptide(L)'
;MSSQPTEASAPLIPMPSLTPDALRAAVAQIVPSRLPELNEHLASAATSAQRTSSVGPLRAFTAHWGTVVNIERWPQRAARFHACEQLAADPLADPEEARAAASEIGRILRTAGEEIGA
;
A
#
# COMPACT_ATOMS: atom_id res chain seq x y z
N MET A 1 12.54 25.14 24.61
CA MET A 1 13.10 24.22 23.60
C MET A 1 12.06 24.07 22.50
N SER A 2 12.31 24.64 21.33
CA SER A 2 11.37 24.61 20.21
C SER A 2 11.40 23.20 19.60
N SER A 3 10.31 22.46 19.74
CA SER A 3 10.08 21.21 19.01
C SER A 3 9.99 21.55 17.52
N GLN A 4 11.07 21.30 16.77
CA GLN A 4 11.01 21.36 15.31
C GLN A 4 9.94 20.36 14.86
N PRO A 5 9.01 20.75 13.98
CA PRO A 5 8.16 19.79 13.30
C PRO A 5 9.10 18.84 12.56
N THR A 6 9.03 17.54 12.81
CA THR A 6 9.55 16.55 11.86
C THR A 6 8.86 16.88 10.54
N GLU A 7 9.56 17.51 9.61
CA GLU A 7 9.00 17.82 8.31
C GLU A 7 8.61 16.48 7.68
N ALA A 8 7.30 16.23 7.63
CA ALA A 8 6.76 15.13 6.87
C ALA A 8 7.22 15.37 5.42
N SER A 9 8.19 14.57 4.97
CA SER A 9 8.72 14.71 3.61
C SER A 9 7.56 14.70 2.63
N ALA A 10 7.51 15.68 1.73
CA ALA A 10 6.44 15.80 0.74
C ALA A 10 6.25 14.49 -0.05
N PRO A 11 5.02 14.17 -0.51
CA PRO A 11 4.77 12.95 -1.24
C PRO A 11 5.47 13.01 -2.61
N LEU A 12 5.99 11.87 -3.08
CA LEU A 12 6.66 11.74 -4.38
C LEU A 12 5.74 12.09 -5.55
N ILE A 13 4.45 11.76 -5.40
CA ILE A 13 3.38 12.06 -6.36
C ILE A 13 2.10 12.46 -5.60
N PRO A 14 1.22 13.28 -6.20
CA PRO A 14 -0.13 13.43 -5.68
C PRO A 14 -0.86 12.09 -5.70
N MET A 15 -1.91 11.96 -4.88
CA MET A 15 -2.74 10.76 -4.92
C MET A 15 -3.38 10.62 -6.31
N PRO A 16 -3.17 9.51 -7.05
CA PRO A 16 -3.79 9.32 -8.34
C PRO A 16 -5.29 9.03 -8.17
N SER A 17 -6.05 9.20 -9.24
CA SER A 17 -7.41 8.66 -9.33
C SER A 17 -7.39 7.15 -9.07
N LEU A 18 -8.38 6.62 -8.35
CA LEU A 18 -8.51 5.19 -8.06
C LEU A 18 -9.06 4.40 -9.27
N THR A 19 -8.35 4.50 -10.40
CA THR A 19 -8.62 3.72 -11.61
C THR A 19 -7.44 2.79 -11.90
N PRO A 20 -7.66 1.62 -12.53
CA PRO A 20 -6.58 0.68 -12.80
C PRO A 20 -5.40 1.29 -13.56
N ASP A 21 -5.65 2.12 -14.57
CA ASP A 21 -4.61 2.74 -15.37
C ASP A 21 -3.80 3.78 -14.59
N ALA A 22 -4.47 4.62 -13.78
CA ALA A 22 -3.79 5.64 -12.98
C ALA A 22 -2.96 4.99 -11.86
N LEU A 23 -3.47 3.92 -11.24
CA LEU A 23 -2.74 3.14 -10.25
C LEU A 23 -1.52 2.44 -10.87
N ARG A 24 -1.66 1.84 -12.05
CA ARG A 24 -0.54 1.24 -12.77
C ARG A 24 0.54 2.27 -13.12
N ALA A 25 0.16 3.47 -13.56
CA ALA A 25 1.09 4.55 -13.85
C ALA A 25 1.84 5.03 -12.59
N ALA A 26 1.13 5.19 -11.47
CA ALA A 26 1.72 5.55 -10.19
C ALA A 26 2.72 4.49 -9.71
N VAL A 27 2.34 3.21 -9.74
CA VAL A 27 3.22 2.09 -9.36
C VAL A 27 4.46 2.03 -10.24
N ALA A 28 4.32 2.22 -11.56
CA ALA A 28 5.46 2.28 -12.48
C ALA A 28 6.46 3.40 -12.11
N GLN A 29 5.97 4.50 -11.55
CA GLN A 29 6.78 5.65 -11.19
C GLN A 29 7.50 5.49 -9.84
N ILE A 30 6.81 4.96 -8.81
CA ILE A 30 7.33 4.98 -7.43
C ILE A 30 7.78 3.62 -6.91
N VAL A 31 7.24 2.51 -7.43
CA VAL A 31 7.56 1.15 -6.98
C VAL A 31 7.46 0.15 -8.15
N PRO A 32 8.31 0.31 -9.20
CA PRO A 32 8.19 -0.47 -10.44
C PRO A 32 8.34 -1.99 -10.22
N SER A 33 9.00 -2.41 -9.15
CA SER A 33 9.13 -3.82 -8.75
C SER A 33 7.79 -4.51 -8.48
N ARG A 34 6.74 -3.76 -8.12
CA ARG A 34 5.39 -4.29 -7.86
C ARG A 34 4.48 -4.31 -9.10
N LEU A 35 4.95 -3.87 -10.28
CA LEU A 35 4.14 -3.93 -11.51
C LEU A 35 3.67 -5.34 -11.90
N PRO A 36 4.49 -6.41 -11.79
CA PRO A 36 4.03 -7.76 -12.07
C PRO A 36 2.87 -8.18 -11.16
N GLU A 37 3.01 -7.95 -9.86
CA GLU A 37 1.99 -8.23 -8.84
C GLU A 37 0.68 -7.47 -9.15
N LEU A 38 0.78 -6.20 -9.55
CA LEU A 38 -0.39 -5.40 -9.93
C LEU A 38 -1.12 -6.00 -11.12
N ASN A 39 -0.40 -6.38 -12.18
CA ASN A 39 -1.00 -6.92 -13.38
C ASN A 39 -1.65 -8.29 -13.13
N GLU A 40 -1.02 -9.13 -12.32
CA GLU A 40 -1.58 -10.43 -11.91
C GLU A 40 -2.85 -10.26 -11.08
N HIS A 41 -2.85 -9.34 -10.12
CA HIS A 41 -4.03 -9.03 -9.31
C HIS A 41 -5.16 -8.46 -10.18
N LEU A 42 -4.86 -7.57 -11.14
CA LEU A 42 -5.87 -7.03 -12.06
C LEU A 42 -6.51 -8.15 -12.92
N ALA A 43 -5.71 -9.06 -13.46
CA ALA A 43 -6.20 -10.20 -14.24
C ALA A 43 -7.10 -11.12 -13.39
N SER A 44 -6.69 -11.39 -12.14
CA SER A 44 -7.48 -12.18 -11.18
C SER A 44 -8.80 -11.49 -10.83
N ALA A 45 -8.77 -10.18 -10.57
CA ALA A 45 -9.95 -9.39 -10.25
C ALA A 45 -10.93 -9.34 -11.43
N ALA A 46 -10.44 -9.13 -12.66
CA ALA A 46 -11.26 -9.14 -13.87
C ALA A 46 -11.90 -10.52 -14.13
N THR A 47 -11.15 -11.59 -13.91
CA THR A 47 -11.68 -12.97 -14.01
C THR A 47 -12.78 -13.22 -12.97
N SER A 48 -12.54 -12.79 -11.73
CA SER A 48 -13.50 -12.94 -10.63
C SER A 48 -14.76 -12.12 -10.85
N ALA A 49 -14.61 -10.89 -11.37
CA ALA A 49 -15.73 -10.01 -11.70
C ALA A 49 -16.65 -10.64 -12.76
N GLN A 50 -16.06 -11.26 -13.79
CA GLN A 50 -16.82 -11.99 -14.81
C GLN A 50 -17.53 -13.21 -14.23
N ARG A 51 -16.84 -14.04 -13.43
CA ARG A 51 -17.43 -15.26 -12.83
C ARG A 51 -18.58 -14.96 -11.89
N THR A 52 -18.51 -13.84 -11.19
CA THR A 52 -19.51 -13.44 -10.18
C THR A 52 -20.52 -12.43 -10.71
N SER A 53 -20.40 -12.00 -11.97
CA SER A 53 -21.17 -10.89 -12.56
C SER A 53 -21.23 -9.65 -11.64
N SER A 54 -20.11 -9.35 -10.99
CA SER A 54 -20.01 -8.32 -9.97
C SER A 54 -18.77 -7.46 -10.18
N VAL A 55 -18.92 -6.16 -10.03
CA VAL A 55 -17.79 -5.21 -10.03
C VAL A 55 -17.05 -5.15 -8.69
N GLY A 56 -17.50 -5.91 -7.68
CA GLY A 56 -16.89 -5.99 -6.35
C GLY A 56 -15.39 -6.30 -6.36
N PRO A 57 -14.92 -7.32 -7.11
CA PRO A 57 -13.49 -7.64 -7.20
C PRO A 57 -12.63 -6.49 -7.76
N LEU A 58 -13.13 -5.72 -8.75
CA LEU A 58 -12.41 -4.56 -9.29
C LEU A 58 -12.38 -3.38 -8.30
N ARG A 59 -13.44 -3.22 -7.49
CA ARG A 59 -13.44 -2.25 -6.37
C ARG A 59 -12.43 -2.64 -5.29
N ALA A 60 -12.34 -3.93 -4.94
CA ALA A 60 -11.34 -4.42 -4.00
C ALA A 60 -9.91 -4.21 -4.53
N PHE A 61 -9.68 -4.47 -5.83
CA PHE A 61 -8.42 -4.20 -6.51
C PHE A 61 -8.00 -2.72 -6.40
N THR A 62 -8.90 -1.80 -6.75
CA THR A 62 -8.60 -0.36 -6.71
C THR A 62 -8.37 0.15 -5.30
N ALA A 63 -9.11 -0.34 -4.30
CA ALA A 63 -8.89 0.00 -2.89
C ALA A 63 -7.53 -0.52 -2.38
N HIS A 64 -7.18 -1.76 -2.71
CA HIS A 64 -5.90 -2.36 -2.33
C HIS A 64 -4.72 -1.58 -2.91
N TRP A 65 -4.69 -1.37 -4.22
CA TRP A 65 -3.59 -0.66 -4.88
C TRP A 65 -3.58 0.83 -4.59
N GLY A 66 -4.73 1.44 -4.33
CA GLY A 66 -4.81 2.80 -3.78
C GLY A 66 -4.10 2.91 -2.44
N THR A 67 -4.30 1.93 -1.55
CA THR A 67 -3.63 1.88 -0.24
C THR A 67 -2.12 1.72 -0.40
N VAL A 68 -1.67 0.81 -1.27
CA VAL A 68 -0.25 0.62 -1.57
C VAL A 68 0.36 1.92 -2.10
N VAL A 69 -0.22 2.55 -3.11
CA VAL A 69 0.28 3.84 -3.65
C VAL A 69 0.29 4.93 -2.58
N ASN A 70 -0.72 4.98 -1.71
CA ASN A 70 -0.77 5.96 -0.63
C ASN A 70 0.28 5.70 0.47
N ILE A 71 0.80 4.47 0.62
CA ILE A 71 1.95 4.20 1.49
C ILE A 71 3.24 4.61 0.78
N GLU A 72 3.44 4.09 -0.44
CA GLU A 72 4.67 4.19 -1.22
C GLU A 72 4.99 5.63 -1.64
N ARG A 73 3.98 6.48 -1.84
CA ARG A 73 4.19 7.89 -2.20
C ARG A 73 4.82 8.70 -1.06
N TRP A 74 4.85 8.19 0.17
CA TRP A 74 5.47 8.85 1.32
C TRP A 74 6.73 8.07 1.76
N PRO A 75 7.96 8.49 1.39
CA PRO A 75 9.16 7.69 1.58
C PRO A 75 9.40 7.22 3.01
N GLN A 76 9.14 8.09 4.00
CA GLN A 76 9.29 7.73 5.42
C GLN A 76 8.28 6.67 5.87
N ARG A 77 7.03 6.77 5.39
CA ARG A 77 5.97 5.79 5.69
C ARG A 77 6.27 4.45 5.02
N ALA A 78 6.70 4.47 3.76
CA ALA A 78 7.10 3.29 3.00
C ALA A 78 8.30 2.58 3.66
N ALA A 79 9.36 3.32 4.03
CA ALA A 79 10.51 2.76 4.72
C ALA A 79 10.12 2.09 6.05
N ARG A 80 9.27 2.74 6.84
CA ARG A 80 8.74 2.17 8.08
C ARG A 80 7.91 0.91 7.83
N PHE A 81 7.05 0.93 6.81
CA PHE A 81 6.23 -0.21 6.41
C PHE A 81 7.09 -1.42 6.04
N HIS A 82 8.07 -1.25 5.14
CA HIS A 82 8.97 -2.34 4.73
C HIS A 82 9.87 -2.83 5.85
N ALA A 83 10.32 -1.97 6.76
CA ALA A 83 11.08 -2.40 7.93
C ALA A 83 10.24 -3.33 8.82
N CYS A 84 8.95 -3.00 9.01
CA CYS A 84 8.04 -3.88 9.73
C CYS A 84 7.74 -5.16 8.96
N GLU A 85 7.55 -5.12 7.63
CA GLU A 85 7.33 -6.32 6.81
C GLU A 85 8.51 -7.29 6.94
N GLN A 86 9.74 -6.77 6.86
CA GLN A 86 10.96 -7.55 7.03
C GLN A 86 11.04 -8.17 8.43
N LEU A 87 10.80 -7.38 9.49
CA LEU A 87 10.86 -7.89 10.87
C LEU A 87 9.76 -8.93 11.15
N ALA A 88 8.55 -8.73 10.64
CA ALA A 88 7.45 -9.68 10.81
C ALA A 88 7.64 -10.98 10.01
N ALA A 89 8.37 -10.93 8.90
CA ALA A 89 8.68 -12.09 8.06
C ALA A 89 9.97 -12.83 8.48
N ASP A 90 10.79 -12.24 9.35
CA ASP A 90 12.05 -12.83 9.81
C ASP A 90 11.78 -13.99 10.80
N PRO A 91 12.12 -15.24 10.45
CA PRO A 91 11.92 -16.39 11.33
C PRO A 91 12.83 -16.40 12.57
N LEU A 92 13.86 -15.54 12.61
CA LEU A 92 14.79 -15.40 13.73
C LEU A 92 14.44 -14.21 14.65
N ALA A 93 13.46 -13.39 14.27
CA ALA A 93 13.04 -12.26 15.09
C ALA A 93 12.42 -12.72 16.42
N ASP A 94 12.53 -11.87 17.44
CA ASP A 94 11.82 -12.09 18.69
C ASP A 94 10.30 -12.11 18.42
N PRO A 95 9.53 -13.06 18.99
CA PRO A 95 8.10 -13.16 18.74
C PRO A 95 7.29 -11.91 19.13
N GLU A 96 7.70 -11.19 20.18
CA GLU A 96 7.04 -9.94 20.57
C GLU A 96 7.35 -8.83 19.57
N GLU A 97 8.60 -8.73 19.12
CA GLU A 97 9.01 -7.78 18.09
C GLU A 97 8.30 -8.03 16.75
N ALA A 98 8.20 -9.30 16.32
CA ALA A 98 7.47 -9.68 15.11
C ALA A 98 5.96 -9.35 15.23
N ARG A 99 5.37 -9.58 16.41
CA ARG A 99 3.97 -9.23 16.68
C ARG A 99 3.75 -7.72 16.70
N ALA A 100 4.69 -6.96 17.26
CA ALA A 100 4.65 -5.50 17.25
C ALA A 100 4.75 -4.96 15.82
N ALA A 101 5.64 -5.53 15.00
CA ALA A 101 5.75 -5.19 13.58
C ALA A 101 4.47 -5.49 12.79
N ALA A 102 3.86 -6.67 12.99
CA ALA A 102 2.58 -7.01 12.36
C ALA A 102 1.45 -6.06 12.77
N SER A 103 1.41 -5.65 14.04
CA SER A 103 0.44 -4.68 14.54
C SER A 103 0.63 -3.30 13.90
N GLU A 104 1.89 -2.89 13.73
CA GLU A 104 2.26 -1.64 13.08
C GLU A 104 1.89 -1.64 11.59
N ILE A 105 2.16 -2.72 10.86
CA ILE A 105 1.72 -2.93 9.47
C ILE A 105 0.21 -2.72 9.37
N GLY A 106 -0.56 -3.39 10.23
CA GLY A 106 -2.02 -3.26 10.25
C GLY A 106 -2.51 -1.84 10.54
N ARG A 107 -1.78 -1.08 11.35
CA ARG A 107 -2.07 0.34 11.61
C ARG A 107 -1.78 1.20 10.37
N ILE A 108 -0.62 1.02 9.73
CA ILE A 108 -0.25 1.78 8.53
C ILE A 108 -1.24 1.53 7.39
N LEU A 109 -1.59 0.26 7.14
CA LEU A 109 -2.56 -0.12 6.10
C LEU A 109 -3.93 0.53 6.33
N ARG A 110 -4.42 0.50 7.57
CA ARG A 110 -5.71 1.09 7.92
C ARG A 110 -5.73 2.60 7.71
N THR A 111 -4.73 3.31 8.26
CA THR A 111 -4.62 4.76 8.10
C THR A 111 -4.50 5.14 6.62
N ALA A 112 -3.67 4.43 5.85
CA ALA A 112 -3.54 4.69 4.42
C ALA A 112 -4.83 4.40 3.64
N GLY A 113 -5.60 3.38 4.04
CA GLY A 113 -6.90 3.05 3.44
C GLY A 113 -8.00 4.06 3.76
N GLU A 114 -8.01 4.61 4.98
CA GLU A 114 -8.94 5.67 5.38
C GLU A 114 -8.69 6.96 4.59
N GLU A 115 -7.42 7.31 4.36
CA GLU A 115 -7.01 8.51 3.61
C GLU A 115 -7.38 8.50 2.12
N ILE A 116 -7.60 7.34 1.50
CA ILE A 116 -8.02 7.25 0.09
C ILE A 116 -9.54 7.26 -0.08
N GLY A 117 -10.29 7.04 1.00
CA GLY A 117 -11.76 7.06 1.04
C GLY A 117 -12.37 8.34 1.61
N ALA A 118 -11.53 9.25 2.13
CA ALA A 118 -11.89 10.59 2.63
C ALA A 118 -11.83 11.63 1.51
#